data_AF-A0A1W6EVK6-F1
#
_entry.id   AF-A0A1W6EVK6-F1
#
_cell.length_a   1.000
_cell.length_b   1.000
_cell.length_c   1.000
_cell.angle_alpha   90.00
_cell.angle_beta   90.00
_cell.angle_gamma   90.00
#
_symmetry.space_group_name_H-M   'P 1'
#
loop_
_entity.id
_entity.type
_entity.pdbx_description
1 polymer ?
#
loop_
_entity_poly.entity_id
_entity_poly.type
_entity_poly.pdbx_seq_one_letter_code
_entity_poly.pdbx_strand_id
1 'polypeptide(L)'
;VNERWLGGTLTNWKTIQSRVKRLKELKQMSEDGTFDVLPKKEVALLTKEMDKLQRFLGGIEDMPRIPDVMFVVDPKKEKIAVHEANKLGIPVIAMVDTNTDPDPIDVIIPS
;
A
#
# COMPACT_ATOMS: atom_id res chain seq x y z
N VAL A 1 6.09 -2.10 -0.18
CA VAL A 1 5.51 -0.75 -0.36
C VAL A 1 6.67 0.21 -0.29
N ASN A 2 6.91 0.96 -1.37
CA ASN A 2 8.18 1.68 -1.56
C ASN A 2 7.99 3.20 -1.50
N GLU A 3 6.73 3.61 -1.40
CA GLU A 3 6.27 4.99 -1.33
C GLU A 3 5.60 5.20 0.03
N ARG A 4 4.79 6.24 0.15
CA ARG A 4 4.10 6.57 1.41
C ARG A 4 3.05 5.53 1.79
N TRP A 5 3.10 5.08 3.04
CA TRP A 5 2.02 4.33 3.68
C TRP A 5 0.76 5.20 3.82
N LEU A 6 -0.34 4.77 3.20
CA LEU A 6 -1.63 5.43 3.35
C LEU A 6 -2.28 4.94 4.65
N GLY A 7 -2.65 5.87 5.54
CA GLY A 7 -3.42 5.50 6.73
C GLY A 7 -4.75 4.84 6.36
N GLY A 8 -5.09 3.77 7.06
CA GLY A 8 -6.23 2.91 6.73
C GLY A 8 -5.90 1.75 5.79
N THR A 9 -4.63 1.53 5.46
CA THR A 9 -4.22 0.47 4.51
C THR A 9 -4.54 -0.91 5.03
N LEU A 10 -4.32 -1.18 6.31
CA LEU A 10 -4.64 -2.48 6.91
C LEU A 10 -5.97 -2.40 7.66
N THR A 11 -6.18 -1.32 8.41
CA THR A 11 -7.39 -1.17 9.25
C THR A 11 -8.67 -0.98 8.44
N ASN A 12 -8.60 -0.47 7.21
CA ASN A 12 -9.73 -0.33 6.29
C ASN A 12 -9.50 -1.12 4.99
N TRP A 13 -9.17 -2.41 5.14
CA TRP A 13 -8.84 -3.31 4.04
C TRP A 13 -9.93 -3.40 2.95
N LYS A 14 -11.22 -3.38 3.32
CA LYS A 14 -12.33 -3.44 2.36
C LYS A 14 -12.30 -2.27 1.37
N THR A 15 -11.98 -1.07 1.84
CA THR A 15 -11.88 0.12 0.98
C THR A 15 -10.61 0.08 0.12
N ILE A 16 -9.52 -0.46 0.65
CA ILE A 16 -8.27 -0.62 -0.12
C ILE A 16 -8.45 -1.65 -1.22
N GLN A 17 -9.13 -2.77 -0.96
CA GLN A 17 -9.47 -3.77 -1.96
C GLN A 17 -10.32 -3.18 -3.10
N SER A 18 -11.29 -2.33 -2.80
CA SER A 18 -12.08 -1.68 -3.87
C SER A 18 -11.22 -0.72 -4.71
N ARG A 19 -10.25 -0.04 -4.11
CA ARG A 19 -9.27 0.79 -4.83
C ARG A 19 -8.30 -0.04 -5.69
N VAL A 20 -7.85 -1.19 -5.19
CA VAL A 20 -7.03 -2.14 -5.97
C VAL A 20 -7.84 -2.71 -7.14
N LYS A 21 -9.11 -3.04 -6.93
CA LYS A 21 -10.00 -3.47 -8.01
C LYS A 21 -10.13 -2.37 -9.08
N ARG A 22 -10.30 -1.12 -8.66
CA ARG A 22 -10.34 0.04 -9.57
C ARG A 22 -9.05 0.19 -10.38
N LEU A 23 -7.88 -0.04 -9.76
CA LEU A 23 -6.60 -0.04 -10.46
C LEU A 23 -6.55 -1.12 -11.55
N LYS A 24 -7.01 -2.34 -11.25
CA LYS A 24 -7.08 -3.44 -12.23
C LYS A 24 -8.04 -3.13 -13.38
N GLU A 25 -9.20 -2.55 -13.08
CA GLU A 25 -10.15 -2.08 -14.10
C GLU A 25 -9.52 -1.04 -15.02
N LEU A 26 -8.79 -0.05 -14.48
CA LEU A 26 -8.12 0.97 -15.28
C LEU A 26 -7.00 0.40 -16.17
N LYS A 27 -6.22 -0.57 -15.67
CA LYS A 27 -5.22 -1.28 -16.47
C LYS A 27 -5.86 -2.04 -17.62
N GLN A 28 -6.93 -2.79 -17.33
CA GLN A 28 -7.67 -3.53 -18.35
C GLN A 28 -8.25 -2.59 -19.42
N MET A 29 -8.84 -1.46 -19.03
CA MET A 29 -9.34 -0.45 -19.98
C MET A 29 -8.23 0.13 -20.87
N SER A 30 -7.02 0.27 -20.31
CA SER A 30 -5.85 0.73 -21.07
C SER A 30 -5.33 -0.34 -22.03
N GLU A 31 -5.37 -1.62 -21.68
CA GLU A 31 -4.93 -2.75 -22.50
C GLU A 31 -5.94 -3.08 -23.62
N ASP A 32 -7.24 -2.98 -23.32
CA ASP A 32 -8.33 -3.26 -24.26
C ASP A 32 -8.52 -2.14 -25.33
N GLY A 33 -7.70 -1.08 -25.30
CA GLY A 33 -7.78 0.04 -26.25
C GLY A 33 -8.98 0.97 -26.02
N THR A 34 -9.65 0.88 -24.87
CA THR A 34 -10.81 1.75 -24.55
C THR A 34 -10.38 3.22 -24.46
N PHE A 35 -9.14 3.48 -24.09
CA PHE A 35 -8.58 4.84 -24.03
C PHE A 35 -8.50 5.51 -25.41
N ASP A 36 -8.41 4.74 -26.50
CA ASP A 36 -8.30 5.30 -27.85
C ASP A 36 -9.64 5.83 -28.37
N VAL A 37 -10.76 5.37 -27.80
CA VAL A 37 -12.12 5.80 -28.17
C VAL A 37 -12.54 7.05 -27.39
N LEU A 38 -11.88 7.33 -26.26
CA LEU A 38 -12.23 8.44 -25.38
C LEU A 38 -11.55 9.76 -25.77
N PRO A 39 -12.14 10.91 -25.40
CA PRO A 39 -11.49 12.20 -25.59
C PRO A 39 -10.14 12.27 -24.85
N LYS A 40 -9.11 12.84 -25.51
CA LYS A 40 -7.74 12.96 -24.94
C LYS A 40 -7.70 13.60 -23.54
N LYS A 41 -8.63 14.51 -23.23
CA LYS A 41 -8.76 15.13 -21.90
C LYS A 41 -9.16 14.12 -20.82
N GLU A 42 -10.10 13.23 -21.13
CA GLU A 42 -10.58 12.21 -20.21
C GLU A 42 -9.52 11.11 -20.01
N VAL A 43 -8.87 10.70 -21.10
CA VAL A 43 -7.72 9.78 -21.05
C VAL A 43 -6.65 10.31 -20.10
N ALA A 44 -6.26 11.59 -20.24
CA ALA A 44 -5.26 12.20 -19.37
C ALA A 44 -5.65 12.20 -17.87
N LEU A 45 -6.95 12.29 -17.55
CA LEU A 45 -7.43 12.19 -16.16
C LEU A 45 -7.37 10.75 -15.65
N LEU A 46 -7.78 9.78 -16.47
CA LEU A 46 -7.74 8.36 -16.15
C LEU A 46 -6.31 7.85 -15.98
N THR A 47 -5.39 8.26 -16.85
CA THR A 47 -3.96 7.92 -16.72
C THR A 47 -3.39 8.48 -15.42
N LYS A 48 -3.68 9.74 -15.07
CA LYS A 48 -3.25 10.32 -13.79
C LYS A 48 -3.82 9.57 -12.58
N GLU A 49 -5.07 9.14 -12.65
CA GLU A 49 -5.68 8.33 -11.59
C GLU A 49 -4.99 6.98 -11.47
N MET A 50 -4.77 6.30 -12.60
CA MET A 50 -4.07 5.03 -12.67
C MET A 50 -2.66 5.12 -12.10
N ASP A 51 -1.85 6.11 -12.53
CA ASP A 51 -0.48 6.32 -12.04
C ASP A 51 -0.46 6.56 -10.53
N LYS A 52 -1.41 7.35 -10.03
CA LYS A 52 -1.52 7.62 -8.59
C LYS A 52 -1.86 6.35 -7.83
N LEU A 53 -2.82 5.56 -8.31
CA LEU A 53 -3.19 4.29 -7.67
C LEU A 53 -2.04 3.27 -7.75
N GLN A 54 -1.36 3.16 -8.90
CA GLN A 54 -0.21 2.27 -9.10
C GLN A 54 0.93 2.61 -8.14
N ARG A 55 1.23 3.89 -7.97
CA ARG A 55 2.30 4.36 -7.08
C ARG A 55 2.11 3.95 -5.62
N PHE A 56 0.88 3.99 -5.11
CA PHE A 56 0.60 3.67 -3.70
C PHE A 56 0.17 2.21 -3.47
N LEU A 57 -0.59 1.63 -4.40
CA LEU A 57 -1.25 0.34 -4.23
C LEU A 57 -0.62 -0.78 -5.07
N GLY A 58 0.30 -0.47 -5.99
CA GLY A 58 0.93 -1.49 -6.84
C GLY A 58 1.66 -2.57 -6.04
N GLY A 59 2.24 -2.20 -4.89
CA GLY A 59 2.90 -3.17 -4.00
C GLY A 59 1.96 -4.10 -3.22
N ILE A 60 0.65 -3.84 -3.21
CA ILE A 60 -0.36 -4.66 -2.52
C ILE A 60 -1.42 -5.20 -3.48
N GLU A 61 -1.21 -5.03 -4.78
CA GLU A 61 -2.16 -5.41 -5.84
C GLU A 61 -2.40 -6.93 -5.91
N ASP A 62 -1.35 -7.70 -5.60
CA ASP A 62 -1.35 -9.16 -5.61
C ASP A 62 -1.69 -9.78 -4.25
N MET A 63 -1.94 -8.97 -3.22
CA MET A 63 -2.30 -9.47 -1.89
C MET A 63 -3.78 -9.88 -1.85
N PRO A 64 -4.12 -11.17 -1.66
CA PRO A 64 -5.51 -11.61 -1.60
C PRO A 64 -6.18 -11.27 -0.26
N ARG A 65 -5.39 -11.19 0.81
CA ARG A 65 -5.82 -10.92 2.18
C ARG A 65 -4.80 -10.05 2.90
N ILE A 66 -5.17 -9.58 4.09
CA ILE A 66 -4.28 -8.90 5.02
C ILE A 66 -3.06 -9.80 5.31
N PRO A 67 -1.83 -9.26 5.36
CA PRO A 67 -0.63 -10.04 5.60
C PRO A 67 -0.65 -10.67 7.01
N ASP A 68 -0.10 -11.89 7.11
CA ASP A 68 0.04 -12.59 8.39
C ASP A 68 1.23 -12.10 9.21
N VAL A 69 2.24 -11.49 8.56
CA VAL A 69 3.42 -10.89 9.18
C VAL A 69 3.83 -9.67 8.36
N MET A 70 4.35 -8.64 9.03
CA MET A 70 4.88 -7.45 8.39
C MET A 70 6.37 -7.29 8.60
N PHE A 71 7.06 -6.86 7.53
CA PHE A 71 8.45 -6.41 7.61
C PHE A 71 8.50 -4.89 7.40
N VAL A 72 9.05 -4.17 8.36
CA VAL A 72 9.15 -2.70 8.35
C VAL A 72 10.61 -2.26 8.40
N VAL A 73 10.98 -1.34 7.52
CA VAL A 73 12.28 -0.66 7.55
C VAL A 73 12.08 0.70 8.21
N ASP A 74 12.87 1.02 9.24
CA ASP A 74 12.80 2.30 9.95
C ASP A 74 11.38 2.58 10.53
N PRO A 75 11.00 1.91 11.62
CA PRO A 75 9.67 2.03 12.23
C PRO A 75 9.36 3.45 12.74
N LYS A 76 10.38 4.30 12.92
CA LYS A 76 10.22 5.71 13.31
C LYS A 76 9.64 6.56 12.18
N LYS A 77 9.93 6.24 10.92
CA LYS A 77 9.26 6.87 9.77
C LYS A 77 7.90 6.25 9.50
N GLU A 78 7.80 4.92 9.61
CA GLU A 78 6.59 4.15 9.30
C GLU A 78 5.70 3.87 10.53
N LYS A 79 5.56 4.85 11.44
CA LYS A 79 4.78 4.70 12.69
C LYS A 79 3.33 4.30 12.46
N ILE A 80 2.73 4.77 11.36
CA ILE A 80 1.34 4.47 11.01
C ILE A 80 1.19 2.98 10.65
N ALA A 81 2.14 2.44 9.90
CA ALA A 81 2.13 1.03 9.52
C ALA A 81 2.24 0.12 10.76
N VAL A 82 3.19 0.42 11.65
CA VAL A 82 3.39 -0.31 12.91
C VAL A 82 2.15 -0.20 13.80
N HIS A 83 1.57 0.99 13.93
CA HIS A 83 0.37 1.19 14.74
C HIS A 83 -0.85 0.41 14.21
N GLU A 84 -1.05 0.39 12.89
CA GLU A 84 -2.13 -0.38 12.28
C GLU A 84 -1.92 -1.89 12.43
N ALA A 85 -0.67 -2.37 12.28
CA ALA A 85 -0.31 -3.76 12.48
C ALA A 85 -0.59 -4.21 13.91
N ASN A 86 -0.14 -3.45 14.90
CA ASN A 86 -0.37 -3.73 16.32
C ASN A 86 -1.85 -3.74 16.67
N LYS A 87 -2.64 -2.84 16.08
CA LYS A 87 -4.09 -2.80 16.29
C LYS A 87 -4.81 -4.04 15.75
N LEU A 88 -4.29 -4.63 14.68
CA LEU A 88 -4.83 -5.85 14.07
C LEU A 88 -4.19 -7.14 14.63
N GLY A 89 -3.19 -7.02 15.52
CA GLY A 89 -2.43 -8.15 16.06
C GLY A 89 -1.54 -8.83 15.02
N ILE A 90 -1.10 -8.10 14.00
CA ILE A 90 -0.16 -8.61 12.98
C ILE A 90 1.25 -8.47 13.54
N PRO A 91 2.03 -9.57 13.64
CA PRO A 91 3.41 -9.51 14.08
C PRO A 91 4.27 -8.62 13.19
N VAL A 92 5.03 -7.71 13.82
CA VAL A 92 5.92 -6.78 13.14
C VAL A 92 7.38 -7.18 13.36
N ILE A 93 8.04 -7.50 12.26
CA ILE A 93 9.50 -7.64 12.18
C ILE A 93 10.03 -6.32 11.66
N ALA A 94 10.92 -5.65 12.40
CA ALA A 94 11.46 -4.38 11.96
C ALA A 94 12.97 -4.28 12.06
N MET A 95 13.55 -3.60 11.07
CA MET A 95 14.93 -3.17 11.11
C MET A 95 15.02 -1.83 11.84
N VAL A 96 15.70 -1.83 12.98
CA VAL A 96 15.69 -0.73 13.96
C VAL A 96 17.07 -0.11 14.08
N ASP A 97 17.12 1.22 14.00
CA ASP A 97 18.28 2.05 14.32
C ASP A 97 18.23 2.49 15.79
N THR A 98 19.37 2.87 16.34
CA THR A 98 19.66 3.34 17.72
C THR A 98 18.69 4.37 18.31
N ASN A 99 17.89 5.04 17.48
CA ASN A 99 17.03 6.16 17.87
C ASN A 99 15.51 5.86 17.83
N THR A 100 15.14 4.57 17.77
CA THR A 100 13.74 4.13 17.69
C THR A 100 13.35 3.28 18.88
N ASP A 101 12.12 3.46 19.32
CA ASP A 101 11.52 2.70 20.43
C ASP A 101 11.24 1.25 19.98
N PRO A 102 11.82 0.24 20.65
CA PRO A 102 11.65 -1.17 20.31
C PRO A 102 10.32 -1.77 20.81
N ASP A 103 9.65 -1.16 21.78
CA ASP A 103 8.46 -1.71 22.43
C ASP A 103 7.29 -2.09 21.50
N PRO A 104 6.99 -1.35 20.40
CA PRO A 104 5.89 -1.70 19.51
C PRO A 104 6.25 -2.76 18.45
N ILE A 105 7.40 -3.44 18.55
CA ILE A 105 7.94 -4.36 17.53
C ILE A 105 8.17 -5.74 18.14
N ASP A 106 7.66 -6.79 17.50
CA ASP A 106 7.79 -8.16 18.01
C ASP A 106 9.18 -8.77 17.78
N VAL A 107 9.77 -8.50 16.61
CA VAL A 107 11.10 -9.01 16.24
C VAL A 107 11.96 -7.87 15.72
N ILE A 108 13.05 -7.60 16.44
CA ILE A 108 13.95 -6.49 16.14
C ILE A 108 15.21 -7.02 15.47
N ILE A 109 15.52 -6.45 14.31
CA ILE A 109 16.80 -6.65 13.62
C ILE A 109 17.62 -5.37 13.80
N PRO A 110 18.67 -5.36 14.64
CA PRO A 110 19.52 -4.20 14.82
C PRO A 110 20.33 -3.95 13.53
N SER A 111 20.36 -2.69 13.07
CA SER A 111 21.15 -2.24 11.92
C SER A 111 21.82 -0.90 12.19
#